data_AF-A0A9X1LLP1-F1
#
_entry.id   AF-A0A9X1LLP1-F1
#
_cell.length_a   1.000
_cell.length_b   1.000
_cell.length_c   1.000
_cell.angle_alpha   90.00
_cell.angle_beta   90.00
_cell.angle_gamma   90.00
#
_symmetry.space_group_name_H-M   'P 1'
#
loop_
_entity.id
_entity.type
_entity.pdbx_description
1 polymer ?
#
loop_
_entity_poly.entity_id
_entity_poly.type
_entity_poly.pdbx_seq_one_letter_code
_entity_poly.pdbx_strand_id
1 'polypeptide(L)'
;MKTFKTTLALLVFLIAGNLSFGQEMKAEKYENPQWVSMASIKFKPMKKDAAMEIIHNYFAKADEDAGIKPPTAFHFVTGKYDMLVIWEMPEGIETLNYKMTPEDVKWMSSMAKIAGGQDKAMAKLDEFMTYVETWDNSIARKE
;
A
#
# COMPACT_ATOMS: atom_id res chain seq x y z
N MET A 1 -28.02 23.60 62.48
CA MET A 1 -26.68 23.69 61.81
C MET A 1 -26.12 22.35 61.32
N LYS A 2 -26.46 21.18 61.88
CA LYS A 2 -25.94 19.88 61.39
C LYS A 2 -26.57 19.44 60.07
N THR A 3 -27.86 19.69 59.86
CA THR A 3 -28.61 19.37 58.63
C THR A 3 -28.14 20.13 57.40
N PHE A 4 -27.76 21.39 57.54
CA PHE A 4 -27.27 22.21 56.42
C PHE A 4 -25.90 21.75 55.88
N LYS A 5 -25.06 21.17 56.75
CA LYS A 5 -23.76 20.62 56.37
C LYS A 5 -23.89 19.29 55.62
N THR A 6 -24.88 18.47 55.96
CA THR A 6 -25.15 17.21 55.25
C THR A 6 -25.75 17.43 53.86
N THR A 7 -26.61 18.44 53.69
CA THR A 7 -27.19 18.77 52.38
C THR A 7 -26.14 19.30 51.40
N LEU A 8 -25.18 20.10 51.87
CA LEU A 8 -24.11 20.64 51.03
C LEU A 8 -23.14 19.56 50.54
N ALA A 9 -22.84 18.55 51.38
CA ALA A 9 -21.97 17.43 51.01
C ALA A 9 -22.60 16.52 49.93
N LEU A 10 -23.92 16.34 49.95
CA LEU A 10 -24.64 15.57 48.92
C LEU A 10 -24.64 16.28 47.56
N LEU A 11 -24.73 17.61 47.55
CA LEU A 11 -24.73 18.40 46.31
C LEU A 11 -23.38 18.30 45.56
N VAL A 12 -22.26 18.30 46.30
CA VAL A 12 -20.92 18.20 45.72
C VAL A 12 -20.66 16.81 45.13
N PHE A 13 -21.19 15.74 45.76
CA PHE A 13 -21.11 14.38 45.22
C PHE A 13 -21.94 14.19 43.94
N LEU A 14 -23.10 14.84 43.84
CA LEU A 14 -23.95 14.83 42.63
C LEU A 14 -23.34 15.58 41.45
N ILE A 15 -22.53 16.63 41.69
CA ILE A 15 -21.85 17.37 40.62
C ILE A 15 -20.62 16.60 40.12
N ALA A 16 -19.88 15.93 41.02
CA ALA A 16 -18.71 15.13 40.64
C ALA A 16 -19.06 13.88 39.83
N GLY A 17 -20.25 13.30 40.02
CA GLY A 17 -20.71 12.13 39.25
C GLY A 17 -21.05 12.42 37.78
N ASN A 18 -21.26 13.69 37.40
CA ASN A 18 -21.50 14.10 36.02
C ASN A 18 -20.21 14.38 35.23
N LEU A 19 -19.04 14.32 35.87
CA LEU A 19 -17.73 14.38 35.22
C LEU A 19 -17.22 12.99 34.81
N SER A 20 -18.11 12.00 34.67
CA SER A 20 -17.84 10.89 33.77
C SER A 20 -17.80 11.47 32.36
N PHE A 21 -16.61 11.89 31.95
CA PHE A 21 -16.27 12.31 30.60
C PHE A 21 -16.67 11.22 29.60
N GLY A 22 -17.92 11.23 29.15
CA GLY A 22 -18.23 10.80 27.80
C GLY A 22 -17.57 11.83 26.89
N GLN A 23 -16.31 11.62 26.51
CA GLN A 23 -15.74 12.34 25.39
C GLN A 23 -16.70 12.11 24.22
N GLU A 24 -17.38 13.17 23.80
CA GLU A 24 -18.27 13.15 22.65
C GLU A 24 -17.39 12.74 21.46
N MET A 25 -17.59 11.52 20.94
CA MET A 25 -16.81 11.02 19.82
C MET A 25 -17.15 11.90 18.61
N LYS A 26 -16.22 12.78 18.24
CA LYS A 26 -16.37 13.62 17.05
C LYS A 26 -15.91 12.83 15.83
N ALA A 27 -16.65 12.99 14.74
CA ALA A 27 -16.19 12.48 13.46
C ALA A 27 -14.92 13.23 13.06
N GLU A 28 -13.83 12.50 12.91
CA GLU A 28 -12.53 13.04 12.48
C GLU A 28 -12.12 12.38 11.16
N LYS A 29 -11.53 13.18 10.28
CA LYS A 29 -10.92 12.67 9.04
C LYS A 29 -9.45 12.38 9.32
N TYR A 30 -8.89 11.46 8.55
CA TYR A 30 -7.44 11.29 8.51
C TYR A 30 -6.80 12.53 7.91
N GLU A 31 -5.86 13.12 8.64
CA GLU A 31 -5.06 14.23 8.14
C GLU A 31 -3.96 13.68 7.23
N ASN A 32 -3.95 14.10 5.96
CA ASN A 32 -2.96 13.73 4.94
C ASN A 32 -2.63 12.21 4.86
N PRO A 33 -3.64 11.34 4.62
CA PRO A 33 -3.44 9.89 4.60
C PRO A 33 -2.46 9.49 3.50
N GLN A 34 -1.47 8.67 3.85
CA GLN A 34 -0.51 8.12 2.89
C GLN A 34 -1.03 6.78 2.35
N TRP A 35 -1.26 6.70 1.05
CA TRP A 35 -1.83 5.51 0.40
C TRP A 35 -0.76 4.69 -0.32
N VAL A 36 -0.99 3.39 -0.39
CA VAL A 36 -0.16 2.44 -1.14
C VAL A 36 -1.03 1.47 -1.93
N SER A 37 -0.51 1.04 -3.07
CA SER A 37 -1.03 -0.10 -3.81
C SER A 37 -0.21 -1.34 -3.45
N MET A 38 -0.87 -2.46 -3.21
CA MET A 38 -0.25 -3.71 -2.78
C MET A 38 -0.66 -4.86 -3.69
N ALA A 39 0.31 -5.64 -4.14
CA ALA A 39 0.08 -6.88 -4.88
C ALA A 39 0.62 -8.09 -4.10
N SER A 40 -0.27 -9.03 -3.78
CA SER A 40 0.12 -10.36 -3.31
C SER A 40 0.16 -11.33 -4.49
N ILE A 41 1.33 -11.91 -4.75
CA ILE A 41 1.61 -12.67 -5.96
C ILE A 41 1.92 -14.12 -5.60
N LYS A 42 1.25 -15.05 -6.26
CA LYS A 42 1.57 -16.48 -6.28
C LYS A 42 2.10 -16.84 -7.66
N PHE A 43 3.26 -17.49 -7.72
CA PHE A 43 3.79 -18.02 -8.97
C PHE A 43 3.36 -19.46 -9.18
N LYS A 44 3.26 -19.85 -10.46
CA LYS A 44 3.06 -21.24 -10.84
C LYS A 44 4.22 -22.11 -10.33
N PRO A 45 4.01 -23.43 -10.13
CA PRO A 45 5.05 -24.34 -9.68
C PRO A 45 6.34 -24.22 -10.51
N MET A 46 7.47 -24.07 -9.82
CA MET A 46 8.82 -23.92 -10.41
C MET A 46 9.03 -22.67 -11.28
N LYS A 47 8.13 -21.67 -11.25
CA LYS A 47 8.26 -20.45 -12.05
C LYS A 47 8.74 -19.23 -11.27
N LYS A 48 8.86 -19.32 -9.94
CA LYS A 48 9.35 -18.23 -9.08
C LYS A 48 10.73 -17.73 -9.52
N ASP A 49 11.71 -18.61 -9.70
CA ASP A 49 13.08 -18.19 -10.02
C ASP A 49 13.17 -17.51 -11.39
N ALA A 50 12.47 -18.04 -12.39
CA ALA A 50 12.36 -17.43 -13.72
C ALA A 50 11.67 -16.05 -13.67
N ALA A 51 10.64 -15.90 -12.83
CA ALA A 51 10.00 -14.61 -12.60
C ALA A 51 10.95 -13.61 -11.93
N MET A 52 11.73 -14.05 -10.95
CA MET A 52 12.74 -13.20 -10.28
C MET A 52 13.85 -12.76 -11.23
N GLU A 53 14.25 -13.61 -12.18
CA GLU A 53 15.21 -13.24 -13.20
C GLU A 53 14.70 -12.09 -14.07
N ILE A 54 13.43 -12.12 -14.49
CA ILE A 54 12.82 -11.01 -15.24
C ILE A 54 12.78 -9.73 -14.38
N ILE A 55 12.36 -9.85 -13.13
CA ILE A 55 12.30 -8.70 -12.20
C ILE A 55 13.68 -8.05 -12.07
N HIS A 56 14.72 -8.82 -11.79
CA HIS A 56 16.06 -8.28 -11.57
C HIS A 56 16.71 -7.74 -12.85
N ASN A 57 16.52 -8.42 -13.98
CA ASN A 57 17.22 -8.06 -15.22
C ASN A 57 16.51 -6.98 -16.03
N TYR A 58 15.21 -6.78 -15.81
CA TYR A 58 14.40 -5.83 -16.57
C TYR A 58 13.69 -4.83 -15.66
N PHE A 59 12.84 -5.28 -14.75
CA PHE A 59 11.94 -4.37 -14.02
C PHE A 59 12.71 -3.45 -13.07
N ALA A 60 13.59 -4.01 -12.24
CA ALA A 60 14.42 -3.24 -11.31
C ALA A 60 15.38 -2.30 -12.04
N LYS A 61 15.90 -2.71 -13.21
CA LYS A 61 16.74 -1.84 -14.04
C LYS A 61 15.95 -0.71 -14.69
N ALA A 62 14.69 -0.95 -15.03
CA ALA A 62 13.81 0.09 -15.56
C ALA A 62 13.44 1.11 -14.48
N ASP A 63 13.22 0.67 -13.23
CA ASP A 63 13.06 1.58 -12.09
C ASP A 63 14.29 2.49 -11.93
N GLU A 64 15.48 1.89 -11.94
CA GLU A 64 16.77 2.59 -11.83
C GLU A 64 16.99 3.60 -12.99
N ASP A 65 16.81 3.17 -14.24
CA ASP A 65 17.00 4.03 -15.42
C ASP A 65 15.96 5.16 -15.49
N ALA A 66 14.72 4.91 -15.06
CA ALA A 66 13.65 5.89 -15.01
C ALA A 66 13.78 6.90 -13.86
N GLY A 67 14.68 6.62 -12.90
CA GLY A 67 14.79 7.39 -11.65
C GLY A 67 13.53 7.30 -10.78
N ILE A 68 12.81 6.18 -10.86
CA ILE A 68 11.61 5.90 -10.07
C ILE A 68 12.03 5.16 -8.80
N LYS A 69 11.38 5.48 -7.68
CA LYS A 69 11.62 4.76 -6.43
C LYS A 69 11.10 3.32 -6.58
N PRO A 70 11.94 2.28 -6.41
CA PRO A 70 11.49 0.91 -6.55
C PRO A 70 10.44 0.57 -5.47
N PRO A 71 9.50 -0.34 -5.77
CA PRO A 71 8.54 -0.79 -4.77
C PRO A 71 9.24 -1.52 -3.63
N THR A 72 8.60 -1.54 -2.47
CA THR A 72 9.03 -2.41 -1.36
C THR A 72 8.50 -3.82 -1.64
N ALA A 73 9.40 -4.81 -1.65
CA ALA A 73 9.03 -6.20 -1.90
C ALA A 73 9.42 -7.11 -0.72
N PHE A 74 8.53 -8.03 -0.37
CA PHE A 74 8.77 -9.09 0.61
C PHE A 74 8.55 -10.45 -0.04
N HIS A 75 9.47 -11.38 0.19
CA HIS A 75 9.29 -12.78 -0.19
C HIS A 75 8.71 -13.56 0.97
N PHE A 76 7.58 -14.23 0.74
CA PHE A 76 7.03 -15.14 1.73
C PHE A 76 7.86 -16.43 1.74
N VAL A 77 8.27 -16.85 2.95
CA VAL A 77 8.92 -18.16 3.18
C VAL A 77 7.85 -19.26 3.31
N THR A 78 6.69 -18.92 3.85
CA THR A 78 5.52 -19.79 4.01
C THR A 78 4.24 -18.99 3.77
N GLY A 79 3.16 -19.67 3.41
CA GLY A 79 1.84 -19.05 3.26
C GLY A 79 1.26 -19.26 1.87
N LYS A 80 0.15 -18.56 1.59
CA LYS A 80 -0.59 -18.70 0.33
C LYS A 80 0.18 -18.12 -0.85
N TYR A 81 0.83 -16.97 -0.68
CA TYR A 81 1.54 -16.22 -1.71
C TYR A 81 3.05 -16.44 -1.61
N ASP A 82 3.78 -16.09 -2.67
CA ASP A 82 5.24 -16.16 -2.71
C ASP A 82 5.90 -14.79 -2.55
N MET A 83 5.18 -13.72 -2.89
CA MET A 83 5.68 -12.34 -2.84
C MET A 83 4.57 -11.34 -2.50
N LEU A 84 4.93 -10.28 -1.78
CA LEU A 84 4.15 -9.07 -1.59
C LEU A 84 4.95 -7.90 -2.17
N VAL A 85 4.31 -7.06 -2.98
CA VAL A 85 4.92 -5.86 -3.55
C VAL A 85 4.06 -4.65 -3.19
N ILE A 86 4.69 -3.56 -2.75
CA ILE A 86 4.04 -2.36 -2.26
C ILE A 86 4.58 -1.14 -3.02
N TRP A 87 3.71 -0.47 -3.75
CA TRP A 87 3.98 0.79 -4.44
C TRP A 87 3.37 1.96 -3.66
N GLU A 88 4.12 3.04 -3.52
CA GLU A 88 3.60 4.28 -2.97
C GLU A 88 2.68 4.95 -3.99
N MET A 89 1.62 5.59 -3.52
CA MET A 89 0.72 6.41 -4.35
C MET A 89 1.02 7.88 -4.06
N PRO A 90 1.94 8.53 -4.79
CA PRO A 90 2.44 9.86 -4.45
C PRO A 90 1.35 10.94 -4.51
N GLU A 91 0.34 10.75 -5.37
CA GLU A 91 -0.85 11.62 -5.46
C GLU A 91 -2.00 11.12 -4.57
N GLY A 92 -1.71 10.21 -3.63
CA GLY A 92 -2.72 9.54 -2.81
C GLY A 92 -3.75 8.81 -3.67
N ILE A 93 -5.00 8.79 -3.23
CA ILE A 93 -6.08 8.08 -3.92
C ILE A 93 -6.37 8.62 -5.34
N GLU A 94 -6.00 9.87 -5.64
CA GLU A 94 -6.16 10.46 -6.97
C GLU A 94 -5.34 9.73 -8.04
N THR A 95 -4.30 9.01 -7.64
CA THR A 95 -3.55 8.10 -8.52
C THR A 95 -4.49 7.12 -9.24
N LEU A 96 -5.62 6.73 -8.64
CA LEU A 96 -6.60 5.81 -9.24
C LEU A 96 -7.38 6.40 -10.42
N ASN A 97 -7.31 7.72 -10.64
CA ASN A 97 -7.94 8.38 -11.79
C ASN A 97 -7.09 8.29 -13.07
N TYR A 98 -5.87 7.75 -12.99
CA TYR A 98 -5.02 7.51 -14.15
C TYR A 98 -5.28 6.13 -14.76
N LYS A 99 -5.33 6.06 -16.11
CA LYS A 99 -5.18 4.78 -16.82
C LYS A 99 -3.72 4.32 -16.88
N MET A 100 -2.81 5.29 -16.88
CA MET A 100 -1.35 5.13 -16.86
C MET A 100 -0.79 6.41 -16.23
N THR A 101 -0.03 6.27 -15.16
CA THR A 101 0.56 7.41 -14.46
C THR A 101 1.77 7.95 -15.23
N PRO A 102 2.23 9.18 -14.94
CA PRO A 102 3.49 9.68 -15.49
C PRO A 102 4.69 8.79 -15.16
N GLU A 103 4.70 8.12 -14.01
CA GLU A 103 5.73 7.15 -13.64
C GLU A 103 5.64 5.88 -14.50
N ASP A 104 4.45 5.34 -14.73
CA ASP A 104 4.26 4.18 -15.61
C ASP A 104 4.78 4.45 -17.03
N VAL A 105 4.53 5.66 -17.57
CA VAL A 105 5.05 6.05 -18.90
C VAL A 105 6.58 6.06 -18.92
N LYS A 106 7.21 6.64 -17.89
CA LYS A 106 8.69 6.67 -17.78
C LYS A 106 9.26 5.26 -17.62
N TRP A 107 8.62 4.44 -16.79
CA TRP A 107 9.02 3.06 -16.57
C TRP A 107 8.93 2.24 -17.85
N MET A 108 7.82 2.33 -18.58
CA MET A 108 7.63 1.64 -19.86
C MET A 108 8.63 2.09 -20.93
N SER A 109 8.96 3.38 -20.99
CA SER A 109 10.00 3.89 -21.89
C SER A 109 11.38 3.29 -21.55
N SER A 110 11.70 3.21 -20.27
CA SER A 110 12.95 2.62 -19.78
C SER A 110 13.01 1.11 -20.03
N MET A 111 11.90 0.40 -19.81
CA MET A 111 11.74 -1.00 -20.20
C MET A 111 11.99 -1.22 -21.69
N ALA A 112 11.41 -0.40 -22.57
CA ALA A 112 11.63 -0.49 -24.01
C ALA A 112 13.10 -0.27 -24.38
N LYS A 113 13.78 0.69 -23.75
CA LYS A 113 15.22 0.93 -23.94
C LYS A 113 16.05 -0.28 -23.51
N ILE A 114 15.78 -0.85 -22.33
CA ILE A 114 16.52 -2.00 -21.78
C ILE A 114 16.28 -3.28 -22.58
N ALA A 115 15.03 -3.54 -22.97
CA ALA A 115 14.66 -4.72 -23.74
C ALA A 115 15.06 -4.61 -25.23
N GLY A 116 15.42 -3.43 -25.72
CA GLY A 116 15.80 -3.18 -27.11
C GLY A 116 14.62 -3.03 -28.07
N GLY A 117 13.55 -2.39 -27.60
CA GLY A 117 12.34 -2.06 -28.35
C GLY A 117 11.06 -2.27 -27.54
N GLN A 118 9.98 -1.58 -27.91
CA GLN A 118 8.67 -1.68 -27.24
C GLN A 118 8.11 -3.12 -27.31
N ASP A 119 8.18 -3.77 -28.48
CA ASP A 119 7.68 -5.13 -28.65
C ASP A 119 8.40 -6.14 -27.73
N LYS A 120 9.71 -5.95 -27.51
CA LYS A 120 10.50 -6.81 -26.63
C LYS A 120 10.21 -6.55 -25.16
N ALA A 121 9.94 -5.30 -24.78
CA ALA A 121 9.49 -4.97 -23.44
C ALA A 121 8.13 -5.62 -23.14
N MET A 122 7.17 -5.50 -24.08
CA MET A 122 5.86 -6.16 -23.96
C MET A 122 6.00 -7.67 -23.88
N ALA A 123 6.85 -8.29 -24.71
CA ALA A 123 7.10 -9.72 -24.63
C ALA A 123 7.65 -10.16 -23.27
N LYS A 124 8.48 -9.34 -22.60
CA LYS A 124 8.98 -9.64 -21.25
C LYS A 124 7.91 -9.51 -20.17
N LEU A 125 7.01 -8.54 -20.30
CA LEU A 125 5.83 -8.42 -19.43
C LEU A 125 4.91 -9.62 -19.61
N ASP A 126 4.60 -9.99 -20.85
CA ASP A 126 3.75 -11.14 -21.15
C ASP A 126 4.38 -12.44 -20.63
N GLU A 127 5.68 -12.63 -20.86
CA GLU A 127 6.45 -13.76 -20.32
C GLU A 127 6.32 -13.84 -18.81
N PHE A 128 6.53 -12.73 -18.10
CA PHE A 128 6.34 -12.66 -16.64
C PHE A 128 4.93 -13.06 -16.23
N MET A 129 3.90 -12.56 -16.91
CA MET A 129 2.52 -12.89 -16.60
C MET A 129 2.20 -14.37 -16.83
N THR A 130 2.91 -15.06 -17.74
CA THR A 130 2.75 -16.52 -17.87
C THR A 130 3.22 -17.30 -16.64
N TYR A 131 4.10 -16.72 -15.81
CA TYR A 131 4.64 -17.33 -14.59
C TYR A 131 3.74 -17.11 -13.37
N VAL A 132 2.86 -16.12 -13.42
CA VAL A 132 1.94 -15.79 -12.33
C VAL A 132 0.75 -16.75 -12.33
N GLU A 133 0.44 -17.29 -11.16
CA GLU A 133 -0.79 -18.06 -10.91
C GLU A 133 -1.88 -17.16 -10.34
N THR A 134 -1.54 -16.29 -9.39
CA THR A 134 -2.48 -15.35 -8.77
C THR A 134 -1.81 -14.01 -8.54
N TRP A 135 -2.53 -12.94 -8.82
CA TRP A 135 -2.13 -11.56 -8.55
C TRP A 135 -3.29 -10.83 -7.91
N ASP A 136 -3.27 -10.72 -6.58
CA ASP A 136 -4.32 -10.06 -5.82
C ASP A 136 -3.90 -8.64 -5.46
N ASN A 137 -4.64 -7.65 -5.98
CA ASN A 137 -4.38 -6.24 -5.73
C ASN A 137 -5.25 -5.70 -4.59
N SER A 138 -4.67 -4.84 -3.77
CA SER A 138 -5.37 -4.12 -2.71
C SER A 138 -4.79 -2.71 -2.55
N ILE A 139 -5.60 -1.81 -2.03
CA ILE A 139 -5.17 -0.46 -1.65
C ILE A 139 -5.17 -0.39 -0.13
N ALA A 140 -4.12 0.16 0.46
CA ALA A 140 -4.00 0.35 1.89
C ALA A 140 -3.57 1.78 2.22
N ARG A 141 -3.88 2.22 3.44
CA ARG A 141 -3.31 3.42 4.03
C ARG A 141 -2.22 3.01 5.01
N LYS A 142 -1.12 3.74 5.04
CA LYS A 142 -0.10 3.62 6.10
C LYS A 142 -0.67 4.12 7.44
N GLU A 143 -0.22 3.54 8.53
CA GLU A 143 -0.44 4.06 9.90
C GLU A 143 0.47 5.26 10.18
#